data_AF-A0A9W3CWL0-F1
#
_entry.id   AF-A0A9W3CWL0-F1
#
_cell.length_a   1.000
_cell.length_b   1.000
_cell.length_c   1.000
_cell.angle_alpha   90.00
_cell.angle_beta   90.00
_cell.angle_gamma   90.00
#
_symmetry.space_group_name_H-M   'P 1'
#
loop_
_entity.id
_entity.type
_entity.pdbx_description
1 polymer ?
#
loop_
_entity_poly.entity_id
_entity_poly.type
_entity_poly.pdbx_seq_one_letter_code
_entity_poly.pdbx_strand_id
1 'polypeptide(L)'
;MSAASSSTTGGRRRVRTPGIPSRCWCGVGVTELISRSNQNPYRRYYRCLSAASQRLENDNHVFKWVDEAFTDEIQQLDYQVRILEEEVQSLKATIRNEGDIREGPKKIPMIKISGGCVLLTIVLVLGIMMYKK
;
A
#
# COMPACT_ATOMS: atom_id res chain seq x y z
N MET A 1 14.06 45.12 -22.70
CA MET A 1 14.41 43.76 -23.16
C MET A 1 15.76 43.43 -22.55
N SER A 2 15.81 42.52 -21.57
CA SER A 2 17.07 42.14 -20.93
C SER A 2 17.04 40.63 -20.72
N ALA A 3 17.83 39.92 -21.53
CA ALA A 3 17.99 38.48 -21.48
C ALA A 3 18.81 38.11 -20.25
N ALA A 4 18.23 37.35 -19.33
CA ALA A 4 18.96 36.71 -18.24
C ALA A 4 19.53 35.39 -18.76
N SER A 5 20.83 35.38 -19.03
CA SER A 5 21.60 34.20 -19.40
C SER A 5 21.56 33.18 -18.25
N SER A 6 20.81 32.10 -18.44
CA SER A 6 20.77 30.97 -17.49
C SER A 6 22.03 30.14 -17.65
N SER A 7 22.95 30.25 -16.68
CA SER A 7 24.10 29.36 -16.54
C SER A 7 23.64 27.98 -16.07
N THR A 8 23.49 27.05 -17.00
CA THR A 8 23.28 25.64 -16.71
C THR A 8 24.59 25.00 -16.28
N THR A 9 24.92 25.07 -14.99
CA THR A 9 25.98 24.25 -14.43
C THR A 9 25.50 22.80 -14.40
N GLY A 10 26.04 22.00 -15.32
CA GLY A 10 25.85 20.54 -15.39
C GLY A 10 26.42 19.84 -14.16
N GLY A 11 25.71 19.90 -13.05
CA GLY A 11 25.96 19.06 -11.88
C GLY A 11 25.46 17.66 -12.17
N ARG A 12 26.39 16.70 -12.35
CA ARG A 12 26.11 15.25 -12.37
C ARG A 12 25.06 14.94 -11.31
N ARG A 13 23.90 14.42 -11.73
CA ARG A 13 22.77 14.06 -10.86
C ARG A 13 23.29 13.30 -9.65
N ARG A 14 23.42 13.98 -8.52
CA ARG A 14 23.48 13.32 -7.21
C ARG A 14 22.15 12.60 -7.12
N VAL A 15 22.15 11.29 -7.38
CA VAL A 15 20.93 10.49 -7.35
C VAL A 15 20.34 10.69 -5.96
N ARG A 16 19.26 11.45 -5.87
CA ARG A 16 18.51 11.60 -4.63
C ARG A 16 17.92 10.23 -4.35
N THR A 17 18.51 9.50 -3.41
CA THR A 17 17.92 8.27 -2.89
C THR A 17 16.78 8.70 -1.98
N PRO A 18 15.50 8.45 -2.34
CA PRO A 18 14.39 8.70 -1.42
C PRO A 18 14.53 7.82 -0.18
N GLY A 19 14.14 8.34 0.98
CA GLY A 19 14.16 7.60 2.24
C GLY A 19 15.56 7.26 2.77
N ILE A 20 15.65 6.16 3.52
CA ILE A 20 16.90 5.66 4.11
C ILE A 20 17.69 4.86 3.06
N PRO A 21 18.94 5.25 2.73
CA PRO A 21 19.72 4.49 1.76
C PRO A 21 20.14 3.14 2.35
N SER A 22 19.93 2.06 1.61
CA SER A 22 20.40 0.71 2.00
C SER A 22 21.64 0.25 1.23
N ARG A 23 21.81 0.72 -0.01
CA ARG A 23 22.92 0.35 -0.91
C ARG A 23 23.33 1.52 -1.78
N CYS A 24 24.63 1.60 -2.08
CA CYS A 24 25.16 2.55 -3.05
C CYS A 24 25.05 2.00 -4.48
N TRP A 25 25.02 2.87 -5.49
CA TRP A 25 25.04 2.48 -6.91
C TRP A 25 26.24 1.61 -7.31
N CYS A 26 27.32 1.62 -6.53
CA CYS A 26 28.48 0.74 -6.71
C CYS A 26 28.27 -0.70 -6.20
N GLY A 27 27.07 -1.03 -5.72
CA GLY A 27 26.70 -2.35 -5.22
C GLY A 27 27.06 -2.58 -3.75
N VAL A 28 27.89 -1.73 -3.13
CA VAL A 28 28.28 -1.87 -1.72
C VAL A 28 27.24 -1.23 -0.80
N GLY A 29 27.09 -1.79 0.41
CA GLY A 29 26.23 -1.24 1.46
C GLY A 29 26.65 0.16 1.93
N VAL A 30 25.80 0.77 2.76
CA VAL A 30 26.09 2.04 3.43
C VAL A 30 26.42 1.84 4.90
N THR A 31 27.11 2.81 5.48
CA THR A 31 27.42 2.89 6.91
C THR A 31 27.05 4.27 7.45
N GLU A 32 26.67 4.34 8.72
CA GLU A 32 26.40 5.59 9.44
C GLU A 32 27.71 6.12 10.04
N LEU A 33 28.00 7.40 9.81
CA LEU A 33 29.18 8.09 10.30
C LEU A 33 28.81 9.39 11.00
N ILE A 34 29.67 9.82 11.92
CA ILE A 34 29.54 11.11 12.61
C ILE A 34 30.43 12.14 11.90
N SER A 35 29.85 13.28 11.51
CA SER A 35 30.60 14.38 10.91
C SER A 35 31.53 15.02 11.93
N ARG A 36 32.79 15.17 11.50
CA ARG A 36 33.85 15.89 12.22
C ARG A 36 34.10 17.29 11.63
N SER A 37 33.24 17.75 10.70
CA SER A 37 33.39 19.06 10.09
C SER A 37 32.97 20.17 11.05
N ASN A 38 33.61 21.35 10.95
CA ASN A 38 33.24 22.52 11.74
C ASN A 38 31.84 23.07 11.39
N GLN A 39 31.40 22.89 10.15
CA GLN A 39 30.08 23.36 9.68
C GLN A 39 28.93 22.49 10.17
N ASN A 40 29.15 21.19 10.34
CA ASN A 40 28.14 20.24 10.79
C ASN A 40 28.74 19.31 11.86
N PRO A 41 29.13 19.83 13.03
CA PRO A 41 29.79 19.02 14.06
C PRO A 41 28.80 18.00 14.63
N TYR A 42 29.26 16.76 14.84
CA TYR A 42 28.49 15.66 15.43
C TYR A 42 27.23 15.22 14.67
N ARG A 43 26.91 15.85 13.53
CA ARG A 43 25.76 15.45 12.69
C ARG A 43 26.04 14.12 12.02
N ARG A 44 25.06 13.23 12.00
CA ARG A 44 25.20 11.85 11.49
C ARG A 44 24.78 11.77 10.03
N TYR A 45 25.50 10.99 9.24
CA TYR A 45 25.22 10.78 7.82
C TYR A 45 25.45 9.34 7.39
N TYR A 46 24.67 8.88 6.42
CA TYR A 46 24.90 7.65 5.68
C TYR A 46 25.93 7.88 4.57
N ARG A 47 26.88 6.96 4.44
CA ARG A 47 27.94 6.97 3.42
C ARG A 47 28.12 5.59 2.82
N CYS A 48 28.44 5.51 1.53
CA CYS A 48 28.91 4.25 0.94
C CYS A 48 30.10 3.70 1.74
N LEU A 49 30.03 2.42 2.11
CA LEU A 49 31.09 1.77 2.89
C LEU A 49 32.43 1.78 2.16
N SER A 50 32.43 1.50 0.85
CA SER A 50 33.67 1.52 0.04
C SER A 50 34.32 2.91 0.00
N ALA A 51 33.52 3.95 -0.21
CA ALA A 51 34.00 5.33 -0.22
C ALA A 51 34.50 5.78 1.17
N ALA A 52 33.81 5.36 2.23
CA ALA A 52 34.22 5.63 3.61
C ALA A 52 35.56 4.95 3.95
N SER A 53 35.71 3.66 3.63
CA SER A 53 36.94 2.90 3.88
C SER A 53 38.13 3.46 3.11
N GLN A 54 37.92 3.89 1.87
CA GLN A 54 38.95 4.50 1.02
C GLN A 54 39.17 6.00 1.30
N ARG A 55 38.40 6.60 2.22
CA ARG A 55 38.44 8.04 2.54
C ARG A 55 38.32 8.93 1.30
N LEU A 56 37.43 8.55 0.38
CA LEU A 56 37.18 9.34 -0.82
C LEU A 56 36.49 10.66 -0.45
N GLU A 57 36.98 11.74 -1.04
CA GLU A 57 36.44 13.09 -0.93
C GLU A 57 35.90 13.53 -2.30
N ASN A 58 34.81 14.31 -2.29
CA ASN A 58 34.17 14.85 -3.50
C ASN A 58 33.83 13.82 -4.60
N ASP A 59 33.56 12.57 -4.22
CA ASP A 59 33.04 11.54 -5.13
C ASP A 59 31.51 11.60 -5.29
N ASN A 60 31.01 10.71 -6.15
CA ASN A 60 29.59 10.55 -6.46
C ASN A 60 28.93 9.38 -5.72
N HIS A 61 29.56 8.79 -4.69
CA HIS A 61 28.92 7.75 -3.88
C HIS A 61 27.82 8.32 -2.98
N VAL A 62 26.96 7.43 -2.49
CA VAL A 62 25.88 7.80 -1.56
C VAL A 62 26.45 8.60 -0.38
N PHE A 63 25.86 9.76 -0.16
CA PHE A 63 26.01 10.61 1.00
C PHE A 63 24.63 11.20 1.30
N LYS A 64 24.11 10.99 2.51
CA LYS A 64 22.84 11.58 2.94
C LYS A 64 22.84 11.78 4.44
N TRP A 65 22.36 12.92 4.92
CA TRP A 65 22.22 13.16 6.36
C TRP A 65 21.13 12.25 6.96
N VAL A 66 21.34 11.76 8.18
CA VAL A 66 20.43 10.79 8.82
C VAL A 66 19.06 11.41 9.09
N ASP A 67 19.02 12.66 9.54
CA ASP A 67 17.79 13.41 9.78
C ASP A 67 17.00 13.67 8.49
N GLU A 68 17.69 13.99 7.39
CA GLU A 68 17.05 14.13 6.07
C GLU A 68 16.53 12.78 5.55
N ALA A 69 17.29 11.70 5.74
CA ALA A 69 16.86 10.36 5.36
C ALA A 69 15.60 9.91 6.10
N PHE A 70 15.51 10.16 7.41
CA PHE A 70 14.32 9.85 8.19
C PHE A 70 13.14 10.75 7.85
N THR A 71 13.37 12.03 7.60
CA THR A 71 12.31 12.95 7.18
C THR A 71 11.68 12.48 5.87
N ASP A 72 12.50 12.14 4.88
CA ASP A 72 12.02 11.62 3.60
C ASP A 72 11.27 10.30 3.75
N GLU A 73 11.77 9.39 4.60
CA GLU A 73 11.12 8.10 4.86
C GLU A 73 9.75 8.28 5.50
N ILE A 74 9.64 9.14 6.51
CA ILE A 74 8.39 9.44 7.21
C ILE A 74 7.38 10.06 6.23
N GLN A 75 7.81 11.01 5.40
CA GLN A 75 6.93 11.62 4.39
C GLN A 75 6.43 10.60 3.36
N GLN A 76 7.28 9.67 2.95
CA GLN A 76 6.90 8.62 2.02
C GLN A 76 5.92 7.64 2.67
N LEU A 77 6.14 7.26 3.92
CA LEU A 77 5.24 6.39 4.68
C LEU A 77 3.88 7.07 4.92
N ASP A 78 3.86 8.34 5.31
CA ASP A 78 2.63 9.13 5.49
C ASP A 78 1.80 9.16 4.19
N TYR A 79 2.46 9.40 3.06
CA TYR A 79 1.80 9.33 1.75
C TYR A 79 1.20 7.95 1.47
N GLN A 80 1.96 6.87 1.71
CA GLN A 80 1.47 5.51 1.48
C GLN A 80 0.29 5.15 2.39
N VAL A 81 0.34 5.56 3.66
CA VAL A 81 -0.75 5.35 4.62
C VAL A 81 -2.02 6.06 4.14
N ARG A 82 -1.93 7.32 3.70
CA ARG A 82 -3.08 8.06 3.19
C ARG A 82 -3.72 7.39 1.97
N ILE A 83 -2.92 6.91 1.02
CA ILE A 83 -3.44 6.17 -0.14
C ILE A 83 -4.13 4.87 0.30
N LEU A 84 -3.51 4.12 1.22
CA LEU A 84 -4.09 2.89 1.73
C LEU A 84 -5.42 3.14 2.47
N GLU A 85 -5.52 4.21 3.25
CA GLU A 85 -6.75 4.62 3.92
C GLU A 85 -7.86 4.95 2.91
N GLU A 86 -7.54 5.68 1.84
CA GLU A 86 -8.47 5.98 0.74
C GLU A 86 -8.95 4.69 0.04
N GLU A 87 -8.05 3.75 -0.26
CA GLU A 87 -8.38 2.46 -0.87
C GLU A 87 -9.28 1.60 0.03
N VAL A 88 -8.99 1.55 1.33
CA VAL A 88 -9.81 0.83 2.32
C VAL A 88 -11.21 1.44 2.42
N GLN A 89 -11.33 2.77 2.42
CA GLN A 89 -12.62 3.44 2.42
C GLN A 89 -13.42 3.14 1.15
N SER A 90 -12.77 3.16 -0.01
CA SER A 90 -13.38 2.81 -1.30
C SER A 90 -13.89 1.37 -1.32
N LEU A 91 -13.06 0.40 -0.91
CA LEU A 91 -13.45 -1.00 -0.80
C LEU A 91 -14.62 -1.20 0.16
N LYS A 92 -14.60 -0.53 1.32
CA LYS A 92 -15.70 -0.58 2.30
C LYS A 92 -17.01 -0.04 1.73
N ALA A 93 -16.96 1.01 0.89
CA ALA A 93 -18.13 1.53 0.21
C ALA A 93 -18.67 0.54 -0.82
N THR A 94 -17.80 -0.09 -1.61
CA THR A 94 -18.18 -1.12 -2.60
C THR A 94 -18.87 -2.32 -1.92
N ILE A 95 -18.28 -2.85 -0.84
CA ILE A 95 -18.86 -3.98 -0.08
C ILE A 95 -20.24 -3.62 0.49
N ARG A 96 -20.40 -2.39 1.02
CA ARG A 96 -21.70 -1.93 1.53
C ARG A 96 -22.75 -1.94 0.42
N ASN A 97 -22.41 -1.43 -0.76
CA ASN A 97 -23.33 -1.37 -1.90
C ASN A 97 -23.69 -2.78 -2.41
N GLU A 98 -22.72 -3.69 -2.49
CA GLU A 98 -22.98 -5.10 -2.85
C GLU A 98 -23.81 -5.85 -1.81
N GLY A 99 -23.59 -5.57 -0.52
CA GLY A 99 -24.40 -6.10 0.57
C GLY A 99 -25.87 -5.67 0.47
N ASP A 100 -26.12 -4.39 0.18
CA ASP A 100 -27.47 -3.84 0.02
C ASP A 100 -28.21 -4.46 -1.18
N ILE A 101 -27.48 -4.72 -2.29
CA ILE A 101 -28.03 -5.43 -3.46
C ILE A 101 -28.42 -6.88 -3.11
N ARG A 102 -27.66 -7.56 -2.26
CA ARG A 102 -27.93 -8.95 -1.85
C ARG A 102 -29.06 -9.06 -0.82
N GLU A 103 -29.31 -8.02 -0.04
CA GLU A 103 -30.42 -7.94 0.92
C GLU A 103 -31.71 -7.34 0.34
N GLY A 104 -31.70 -6.91 -0.93
CA GLY A 104 -32.90 -6.54 -1.67
C GLY A 104 -34.04 -7.56 -1.48
N PRO A 105 -35.31 -7.11 -1.45
CA PRO A 105 -36.42 -7.89 -0.92
C PRO A 105 -36.53 -9.24 -1.63
N LYS A 106 -36.14 -10.31 -0.92
CA LYS A 106 -36.39 -11.68 -1.34
C LYS A 106 -37.90 -11.85 -1.38
N LYS A 107 -38.50 -11.72 -2.56
CA LYS A 107 -39.89 -12.17 -2.80
C LYS A 107 -39.87 -13.68 -2.66
N ILE A 108 -40.01 -14.16 -1.43
CA ILE A 108 -40.25 -15.57 -1.15
C ILE A 108 -41.56 -15.90 -1.87
N PRO A 109 -41.58 -16.79 -2.88
CA PRO A 109 -42.83 -17.18 -3.50
C PRO A 109 -43.67 -17.86 -2.43
N MET A 110 -44.79 -17.23 -2.05
CA MET A 110 -45.74 -17.80 -1.13
C MET A 110 -46.44 -18.97 -1.84
N ILE A 111 -45.93 -20.18 -1.63
CA ILE A 111 -46.55 -21.40 -2.15
C ILE A 111 -47.91 -21.53 -1.46
N LYS A 112 -48.99 -21.16 -2.15
CA LYS A 112 -50.36 -21.44 -1.70
C LYS A 112 -50.65 -22.91 -1.94
N ILE A 113 -50.43 -23.74 -0.93
CA ILE A 113 -50.88 -25.13 -0.93
C ILE A 113 -52.42 -25.07 -0.91
N SER A 114 -53.06 -25.36 -2.05
CA SER A 114 -54.51 -25.44 -2.12
C SER A 114 -54.98 -26.67 -1.34
N GLY A 115 -56.13 -26.56 -0.66
CA GLY A 115 -56.69 -27.67 0.14
C GLY A 115 -56.91 -28.97 -0.66
N GLY A 116 -56.97 -28.87 -1.99
CA GLY A 116 -56.99 -30.03 -2.89
C GLY A 116 -55.74 -30.91 -2.80
N CYS A 117 -54.54 -30.35 -2.61
CA CYS A 117 -53.31 -31.14 -2.47
C CYS A 117 -53.33 -31.99 -1.19
N VAL A 118 -53.91 -31.47 -0.10
CA VAL A 118 -54.02 -32.19 1.18
C VAL A 118 -55.05 -33.31 1.07
N LEU A 119 -56.17 -33.10 0.37
CA LEU A 119 -57.14 -34.16 0.14
C LEU A 119 -56.57 -35.26 -0.76
N LEU A 120 -55.83 -34.91 -1.80
CA LEU A 120 -55.18 -35.88 -2.70
C LEU A 120 -54.16 -36.75 -1.97
N THR A 121 -53.37 -36.18 -1.06
CA THR A 121 -52.40 -36.96 -0.26
C THR A 121 -53.11 -37.87 0.73
N ILE A 122 -54.18 -37.41 1.39
CA ILE A 122 -54.98 -38.25 2.29
C ILE A 122 -55.62 -39.42 1.52
N VAL A 123 -56.22 -39.16 0.35
CA VAL A 123 -56.82 -40.21 -0.50
C VAL A 123 -55.78 -41.21 -0.98
N LEU A 124 -54.59 -40.76 -1.39
CA LEU A 124 -53.50 -41.66 -1.79
C LEU A 124 -53.01 -42.54 -0.63
N VAL A 125 -52.81 -41.97 0.56
CA VAL A 125 -52.37 -42.73 1.75
C VAL A 125 -53.43 -43.75 2.16
N LEU A 126 -54.71 -43.35 2.25
CA LEU A 126 -55.80 -44.26 2.57
C LEU A 126 -55.98 -45.33 1.50
N GLY A 127 -55.86 -44.98 0.22
CA GLY A 127 -55.88 -45.93 -0.88
C GLY A 127 -54.77 -46.96 -0.78
N ILE A 128 -53.53 -46.54 -0.54
CA ILE A 128 -52.38 -47.46 -0.37
C ILE A 128 -52.59 -48.36 0.87
N MET A 129 -53.13 -47.83 1.97
CA MET A 129 -53.47 -48.62 3.15
C MET A 129 -54.56 -49.66 2.88
N MET A 130 -55.57 -49.32 2.07
CA MET A 130 -56.64 -50.25 1.68
C MET A 130 -56.19 -51.31 0.68
N TYR A 131 -55.24 -50.98 -0.21
CA TYR A 131 -54.68 -51.91 -1.20
C TYR A 131 -53.58 -52.82 -0.64
N LYS A 132 -53.03 -52.54 0.55
CA LYS A 132 -52.07 -53.40 1.27
C LYS A 132 -52.73 -54.40 2.23
N LYS A 133 -53.97 -54.79 1.97
CA LYS A 133 -54.68 -55.86 2.69
C LYS A 133 -54.91 -57.03 1.74
#